data_AF-A0A1H6H6F9-F1
#
_entry.id   AF-A0A1H6H6F9-F1
#
_cell.length_a   1.000
_cell.length_b   1.000
_cell.length_c   1.000
_cell.angle_alpha   90.00
_cell.angle_beta   90.00
_cell.angle_gamma   90.00
#
_symmetry.space_group_name_H-M   'P 1'
#
loop_
_entity.id
_entity.type
_entity.pdbx_description
1 polymer ?
#
loop_
_entity_poly.entity_id
_entity_poly.type
_entity_poly.pdbx_seq_one_letter_code
_entity_poly.pdbx_strand_id
1 'polypeptide(L)'
;MINPFLCLYKKHKIVSSKFIFISASKLMKALYHVEKDLYICHQESIENILTTIMSKLKAIREQKNLTQEELSEKSKISVRTIQRIESGTVPKGHTRRALAQALEIEESGLMADLPQAAAPAETVEMEEGIEERIEEETVSINYSYVKIINLSSLLFTLLPPLNILVPLLLMFTMKQKNNLVRQIISVQMIWTVMAPVIFMLGIFLKLGKQFTPILMILIVLSNVFIILRNASEIDRNKKLYFCLKFSMI
;
A
#
# COMPACT_ATOMS: atom_id res chain seq x y z
N MET A 1 71.88 38.84 -8.33
CA MET A 1 70.62 39.28 -8.97
C MET A 1 69.66 38.10 -8.93
N ILE A 2 68.60 38.15 -8.10
CA ILE A 2 67.72 36.99 -7.86
C ILE A 2 66.53 37.01 -8.82
N ASN A 3 66.25 35.88 -9.47
CA ASN A 3 65.33 35.80 -10.60
C ASN A 3 63.84 35.88 -10.15
N PRO A 4 63.01 36.78 -10.72
CA PRO A 4 61.61 36.98 -10.31
C PRO A 4 60.71 35.73 -10.34
N PHE A 5 61.02 34.72 -11.17
CA PHE A 5 60.14 33.58 -11.42
C PHE A 5 59.81 32.73 -10.17
N LEU A 6 60.71 32.64 -9.17
CA LEU A 6 60.45 31.82 -7.97
C LEU A 6 59.31 32.36 -7.10
N CYS A 7 58.99 33.66 -7.18
CA CYS A 7 57.93 34.26 -6.35
C CYS A 7 56.53 33.79 -6.77
N LEU A 8 56.27 33.70 -8.08
CA LEU A 8 54.97 33.32 -8.64
C LEU A 8 54.62 31.85 -8.34
N TYR A 9 55.59 30.94 -8.47
CA TYR A 9 55.35 29.51 -8.27
C TYR A 9 54.94 29.18 -6.83
N LYS A 10 55.57 29.83 -5.84
CA LYS A 10 55.21 29.67 -4.42
C LYS A 10 53.82 30.24 -4.10
N LYS A 11 53.42 31.33 -4.77
CA LYS A 11 52.08 31.95 -4.60
C LYS A 11 50.96 31.06 -5.13
N HIS A 12 51.11 30.46 -6.31
CA HIS A 12 50.09 29.55 -6.89
C HIS A 12 49.82 28.31 -6.04
N LYS A 13 50.87 27.65 -5.51
CA LYS A 13 50.72 26.41 -4.73
C LYS A 13 49.99 26.62 -3.40
N ILE A 14 50.14 27.80 -2.78
CA ILE A 14 49.45 28.17 -1.54
C ILE A 14 47.96 28.44 -1.77
N VAL A 15 47.59 29.10 -2.88
CA VAL A 15 46.18 29.35 -3.22
C VAL A 15 45.44 28.03 -3.49
N SER A 16 46.05 27.12 -4.26
CA SER A 16 45.50 25.78 -4.50
C SER A 16 45.28 25.00 -3.20
N SER A 17 46.27 24.97 -2.31
CA SER A 17 46.15 24.30 -1.00
C SER A 17 45.00 24.85 -0.14
N LYS A 18 44.84 26.18 -0.05
CA LYS A 18 43.69 26.79 0.64
C LYS A 18 42.35 26.44 -0.01
N PHE A 19 42.28 26.38 -1.34
CA PHE A 19 41.05 26.02 -2.05
C PHE A 19 40.64 24.56 -1.78
N ILE A 20 41.62 23.64 -1.80
CA ILE A 20 41.42 22.22 -1.45
C ILE A 20 40.95 22.10 0.01
N PHE A 21 41.57 22.81 0.96
CA PHE A 21 41.21 22.73 2.37
C PHE A 21 39.82 23.32 2.67
N ILE A 22 39.44 24.41 2.01
CA ILE A 22 38.08 25.00 2.09
C ILE A 22 37.05 24.02 1.49
N SER A 23 37.37 23.39 0.36
CA SER A 23 36.50 22.38 -0.25
C SER A 23 36.34 21.14 0.63
N ALA A 24 37.44 20.63 1.20
CA ALA A 24 37.42 19.51 2.14
C ALA A 24 36.64 19.82 3.43
N SER A 25 36.76 21.04 3.98
CA SER A 25 35.99 21.47 5.14
C SER A 25 34.48 21.60 4.83
N LYS A 26 34.13 22.10 3.63
CA LYS A 26 32.72 22.10 3.16
C LYS A 26 32.20 20.68 2.95
N LEU A 27 32.99 19.78 2.36
CA LEU A 27 32.64 18.37 2.18
C LEU A 27 32.46 17.64 3.52
N MET A 28 33.36 17.85 4.49
CA MET A 28 33.21 17.26 5.83
C MET A 28 31.95 17.79 6.53
N LYS A 29 31.65 19.09 6.46
CA LYS A 29 30.40 19.65 7.01
C LYS A 29 29.15 19.14 6.27
N ALA A 30 29.22 18.96 4.97
CA ALA A 30 28.11 18.39 4.19
C ALA A 30 27.89 16.91 4.53
N LEU A 31 28.95 16.11 4.65
CA LEU A 31 28.89 14.71 5.10
C LEU A 31 28.32 14.61 6.52
N TYR A 32 28.80 15.42 7.45
CA TYR A 32 28.29 15.45 8.83
C TYR A 32 26.82 15.89 8.92
N HIS A 33 26.38 16.80 8.04
CA HIS A 33 24.95 17.11 7.90
C HIS A 33 24.17 15.93 7.33
N VAL A 34 24.59 15.34 6.21
CA VAL A 34 23.91 14.18 5.61
C VAL A 34 23.83 12.99 6.57
N GLU A 35 24.88 12.74 7.36
CA GLU A 35 24.91 11.70 8.39
C GLU A 35 23.95 12.01 9.56
N LYS A 36 23.89 13.28 10.00
CA LYS A 36 22.95 13.73 11.03
C LYS A 36 21.50 13.72 10.55
N ASP A 37 21.24 14.13 9.32
CA ASP A 37 19.92 14.16 8.70
C ASP A 37 19.43 12.71 8.46
N LEU A 38 20.34 11.78 8.13
CA LEU A 38 20.06 10.34 8.07
C LEU A 38 19.71 9.76 9.46
N TYR A 39 20.40 10.20 10.52
CA TYR A 39 20.09 9.80 11.90
C TYR A 39 18.72 10.33 12.36
N ILE A 40 18.41 11.60 12.10
CA ILE A 40 17.11 12.21 12.43
C ILE A 40 15.97 11.51 11.67
N CYS A 41 16.16 11.26 10.37
CA CYS A 41 15.21 10.50 9.55
C CYS A 41 15.00 9.07 10.09
N HIS A 42 16.04 8.42 10.61
CA HIS A 42 15.91 7.11 11.26
C HIS A 42 15.14 7.17 12.58
N GLN A 43 15.34 8.21 13.39
CA GLN A 43 14.67 8.39 14.68
C GLN A 43 13.18 8.75 14.52
N GLU A 44 12.86 9.67 13.61
CA GLU A 44 11.47 10.00 13.24
C GLU A 44 10.76 8.79 12.59
N SER A 45 11.48 7.98 11.81
CA SER A 45 10.96 6.71 11.30
C SER A 45 10.65 5.70 12.42
N ILE A 46 11.49 5.59 13.45
CA ILE A 46 11.23 4.70 14.59
C ILE A 46 10.00 5.14 15.40
N GLU A 47 9.83 6.43 15.66
CA GLU A 47 8.64 6.93 16.37
C GLU A 47 7.37 6.66 15.55
N ASN A 48 7.39 6.95 14.23
CA ASN A 48 6.28 6.60 13.33
C ASN A 48 6.04 5.08 13.23
N ILE A 49 7.08 4.24 13.25
CA ILE A 49 6.95 2.77 13.25
C ILE A 49 6.30 2.29 14.55
N LEU A 50 6.69 2.82 15.71
CA LEU A 50 6.07 2.49 17.00
C LEU A 50 4.60 2.93 17.03
N THR A 51 4.28 4.13 16.54
CA THR A 51 2.89 4.62 16.39
C THR A 51 2.10 3.86 15.29
N THR A 52 2.77 3.19 14.35
CA THR A 52 2.14 2.29 13.37
C THR A 52 1.85 0.91 13.99
N ILE A 53 2.67 0.47 14.95
CA ILE A 53 2.52 -0.81 15.67
C ILE A 53 1.54 -0.69 16.85
N MET A 54 1.43 0.49 17.47
CA MET A 54 0.51 0.80 18.57
C MET A 54 -0.46 1.92 18.20
N SER A 55 -1.74 1.58 18.11
CA SER A 55 -2.82 2.55 17.95
C SER A 55 -2.93 3.52 19.14
N LYS A 56 -3.40 4.75 18.87
CA LYS A 56 -3.64 5.80 19.88
C LYS A 56 -4.44 5.29 21.09
N LEU A 57 -5.50 4.49 20.85
CA LEU A 57 -6.35 3.94 21.91
C LEU A 57 -5.56 3.03 22.86
N LYS A 58 -4.74 2.13 22.31
CA LYS A 58 -3.94 1.17 23.10
C LYS A 58 -2.98 1.90 24.04
N ALA A 59 -2.25 2.89 23.52
CA ALA A 59 -1.31 3.68 24.29
C ALA A 59 -1.99 4.42 25.46
N ILE A 60 -3.16 5.04 25.24
CA ILE A 60 -3.90 5.75 26.28
C ILE A 60 -4.49 4.78 27.32
N ARG A 61 -5.00 3.61 26.90
CA ARG A 61 -5.47 2.57 27.81
C ARG A 61 -4.35 2.09 28.75
N GLU A 62 -3.17 1.86 28.20
CA GLU A 62 -2.00 1.39 28.95
C GLU A 62 -1.45 2.50 29.88
N GLN A 63 -1.46 3.76 29.46
CA GLN A 63 -1.16 4.91 30.32
C GLN A 63 -2.14 5.04 31.52
N LYS A 64 -3.42 4.69 31.33
CA LYS A 64 -4.44 4.62 32.40
C LYS A 64 -4.39 3.32 33.21
N ASN A 65 -3.45 2.40 32.93
CA ASN A 65 -3.28 1.09 33.56
C ASN A 65 -4.54 0.20 33.51
N LEU A 66 -5.29 0.21 32.41
CA LEU A 66 -6.51 -0.60 32.24
C LEU A 66 -6.26 -1.82 31.33
N THR A 67 -6.89 -2.95 31.65
CA THR A 67 -7.09 -4.08 30.73
C THR A 67 -8.15 -3.76 29.65
N GLN A 68 -8.26 -4.58 28.61
CA GLN A 68 -9.31 -4.40 27.59
C GLN A 68 -10.70 -4.70 28.18
N GLU A 69 -10.74 -5.57 29.18
CA GLU A 69 -11.88 -5.99 29.98
C GLU A 69 -12.38 -4.84 30.88
N GLU A 70 -11.51 -4.22 31.67
CA GLU A 70 -11.87 -3.05 32.50
C GLU A 70 -12.27 -1.84 31.65
N LEU A 71 -11.62 -1.63 30.49
CA LEU A 71 -12.07 -0.59 29.55
C LEU A 71 -13.44 -0.94 28.93
N SER A 72 -13.71 -2.22 28.68
CA SER A 72 -15.02 -2.70 28.18
C SER A 72 -16.12 -2.44 29.20
N GLU A 73 -15.88 -2.70 30.49
CA GLU A 73 -16.83 -2.42 31.57
C GLU A 73 -17.05 -0.91 31.75
N LYS A 74 -15.98 -0.10 31.81
CA LYS A 74 -16.07 1.35 32.01
C LYS A 74 -16.74 2.08 30.85
N SER A 75 -16.48 1.67 29.61
CA SER A 75 -17.07 2.30 28.41
C SER A 75 -18.39 1.67 27.96
N LYS A 76 -18.76 0.50 28.49
CA LYS A 76 -19.86 -0.35 28.00
C LYS A 76 -19.71 -0.75 26.51
N ILE A 77 -18.49 -0.72 25.97
CA ILE A 77 -18.13 -1.14 24.62
C ILE A 77 -17.43 -2.49 24.68
N SER A 78 -17.96 -3.53 24.02
CA SER A 78 -17.42 -4.88 24.14
C SER A 78 -15.92 -5.00 23.84
N VAL A 79 -15.21 -5.86 24.59
CA VAL A 79 -13.78 -6.19 24.42
C VAL A 79 -13.40 -6.41 22.95
N ARG A 80 -14.21 -7.17 22.19
CA ARG A 80 -14.02 -7.42 20.75
C ARG A 80 -14.03 -6.13 19.90
N THR A 81 -14.80 -5.13 20.30
CA THR A 81 -14.86 -3.81 19.64
C THR A 81 -13.64 -2.96 20.01
N ILE A 82 -13.22 -2.98 21.28
CA ILE A 82 -11.96 -2.35 21.72
C ILE A 82 -10.78 -2.94 20.96
N GLN A 83 -10.67 -4.27 20.88
CA GLN A 83 -9.63 -4.98 20.10
C GLN A 83 -9.61 -4.57 18.62
N ARG A 84 -10.78 -4.43 17.98
CA ARG A 84 -10.87 -3.95 16.60
C ARG A 84 -10.39 -2.51 16.43
N ILE A 85 -10.64 -1.64 17.41
CA ILE A 85 -10.16 -0.26 17.39
C ILE A 85 -8.66 -0.21 17.69
N GLU A 86 -8.17 -1.04 18.63
CA GLU A 86 -6.75 -1.18 18.90
C GLU A 86 -5.96 -1.73 17.70
N SER A 87 -6.60 -2.54 16.84
CA SER A 87 -6.06 -2.99 15.56
C SER A 87 -6.35 -2.06 14.37
N GLY A 88 -6.78 -0.81 14.60
CA GLY A 88 -6.89 0.23 13.57
C GLY A 88 -8.29 0.58 13.06
N THR A 89 -9.38 0.03 13.61
CA THR A 89 -10.75 0.43 13.22
C THR A 89 -11.09 1.80 13.83
N VAL A 90 -11.42 2.80 13.01
CA VAL A 90 -11.82 4.13 13.52
C VAL A 90 -13.16 4.06 14.28
N PRO A 91 -13.24 4.50 15.55
CA PRO A 91 -14.49 4.50 16.31
C PRO A 91 -15.46 5.56 15.81
N LYS A 92 -16.72 5.18 15.57
CA LYS A 92 -17.78 6.06 15.08
C LYS A 92 -18.68 6.54 16.21
N GLY A 93 -19.10 7.81 16.16
CA GLY A 93 -20.19 8.40 16.97
C GLY A 93 -20.19 7.97 18.44
N HIS A 94 -21.24 7.26 18.85
CA HIS A 94 -21.43 6.75 20.21
C HIS A 94 -20.21 6.00 20.77
N THR A 95 -19.58 5.11 19.99
CA THR A 95 -18.40 4.34 20.43
C THR A 95 -17.21 5.24 20.73
N ARG A 96 -17.03 6.33 19.97
CA ARG A 96 -15.97 7.32 20.24
C ARG A 96 -16.25 8.10 21.52
N ARG A 97 -17.49 8.56 21.71
CA ARG A 97 -17.95 9.26 22.93
C ARG A 97 -17.75 8.41 24.18
N ALA A 98 -18.21 7.16 24.15
CA ALA A 98 -18.11 6.25 25.29
C ALA A 98 -16.65 5.95 25.68
N LEU A 99 -15.75 5.76 24.70
CA LEU A 99 -14.32 5.57 24.97
C LEU A 99 -13.63 6.84 25.43
N ALA A 100 -13.95 8.01 24.86
CA ALA A 100 -13.40 9.30 25.27
C ALA A 100 -13.80 9.65 26.72
N GLN A 101 -15.06 9.41 27.09
CA GLN A 101 -15.54 9.56 28.47
C GLN A 101 -14.87 8.58 29.43
N ALA A 102 -14.79 7.28 29.08
CA ALA A 102 -14.18 6.26 29.94
C ALA A 102 -12.65 6.40 30.11
N LEU A 103 -11.98 7.16 29.24
CA LEU A 103 -10.56 7.49 29.30
C LEU A 103 -10.28 8.93 29.76
N GLU A 104 -11.31 9.73 30.03
CA GLU A 104 -11.21 11.13 30.49
C GLU A 104 -10.42 12.03 29.51
N ILE A 105 -10.71 11.91 28.21
CA ILE A 105 -10.03 12.62 27.11
C ILE A 105 -11.03 13.30 26.17
N GLU A 106 -10.58 14.30 25.42
CA GLU A 106 -11.37 14.96 24.39
C GLU A 106 -11.62 14.04 23.18
N GLU A 107 -12.82 14.11 22.57
CA GLU A 107 -13.18 13.27 21.39
C GLU A 107 -12.21 13.42 20.21
N SER A 108 -11.55 14.58 20.08
CA SER A 108 -10.57 14.89 19.04
C SER A 108 -9.31 14.02 19.13
N GLY A 109 -8.85 13.66 20.34
CA GLY A 109 -7.65 12.85 20.56
C GLY A 109 -7.73 11.44 19.98
N LEU A 110 -8.95 10.92 19.79
CA LEU A 110 -9.24 9.61 19.18
C LEU A 110 -9.36 9.65 17.65
N MET A 111 -9.27 10.82 17.02
CA MET A 111 -9.32 10.93 15.57
C MET A 111 -7.93 10.70 14.93
N ALA A 112 -7.95 10.14 13.73
CA ALA A 112 -6.84 10.14 12.79
C ALA A 112 -7.26 10.99 11.59
N ASP A 113 -6.42 11.93 11.18
CA ASP A 113 -6.81 13.03 10.31
C ASP A 113 -6.99 12.62 8.84
N LEU A 114 -8.21 12.22 8.49
CA LEU A 114 -8.71 12.19 7.11
C LEU A 114 -10.11 12.82 7.01
N PRO A 115 -10.50 13.40 5.86
CA PRO A 115 -11.56 14.40 5.81
C PRO A 115 -12.97 13.90 6.11
N GLN A 116 -13.80 14.78 6.67
CA GLN A 116 -15.18 14.52 7.05
C GLN A 116 -16.14 14.67 5.85
N ALA A 117 -17.22 13.87 5.85
CA ALA A 117 -18.47 14.17 5.18
C ALA A 117 -19.61 14.03 6.21
N ALA A 118 -20.65 14.85 6.08
CA ALA A 118 -21.55 15.15 7.20
C ALA A 118 -22.60 14.07 7.53
N ALA A 119 -23.05 14.06 8.78
CA ALA A 119 -24.30 13.43 9.23
C ALA A 119 -25.51 14.32 8.87
N PRO A 120 -26.76 13.81 9.02
CA PRO A 120 -27.52 14.20 10.23
C PRO A 120 -27.83 13.04 11.19
N ALA A 121 -28.38 13.38 12.35
CA ALA A 121 -28.62 12.53 13.52
C ALA A 121 -29.96 12.93 14.21
N GLU A 122 -30.47 12.21 15.23
CA GLU A 122 -29.91 11.03 15.90
C GLU A 122 -30.68 9.73 15.50
N THR A 123 -31.67 9.11 16.15
CA THR A 123 -32.30 9.25 17.48
C THR A 123 -32.70 7.82 17.98
N VAL A 124 -33.91 7.54 18.47
CA VAL A 124 -34.25 6.27 19.18
C VAL A 124 -35.71 5.83 18.97
N GLU A 125 -35.95 4.55 18.65
CA GLU A 125 -36.86 3.63 19.37
C GLU A 125 -36.75 2.19 18.81
N MET A 126 -37.36 1.21 19.51
CA MET A 126 -37.31 -0.22 19.20
C MET A 126 -38.49 -0.66 18.33
N GLU A 127 -38.28 -1.51 17.32
CA GLU A 127 -39.22 -2.60 17.00
C GLU A 127 -38.56 -3.68 16.12
N GLU A 128 -39.27 -4.80 15.91
CA GLU A 128 -38.77 -5.97 15.16
C GLU A 128 -38.88 -5.74 13.63
N GLY A 129 -37.78 -5.94 12.90
CA GLY A 129 -37.79 -5.81 11.44
C GLY A 129 -36.58 -6.47 10.78
N ILE A 130 -36.82 -7.35 9.80
CA ILE A 130 -35.77 -8.00 9.02
C ILE A 130 -35.35 -7.09 7.87
N GLU A 131 -34.31 -6.26 8.07
CA GLU A 131 -33.59 -5.63 6.96
C GLU A 131 -32.36 -6.47 6.57
N GLU A 132 -32.30 -6.91 5.31
CA GLU A 132 -31.09 -7.49 4.71
C GLU A 132 -30.02 -6.40 4.45
N ARG A 133 -29.43 -5.87 5.52
CA ARG A 133 -28.16 -5.15 5.41
C ARG A 133 -27.06 -6.16 5.10
N ILE A 134 -26.74 -6.26 3.82
CA ILE A 134 -25.55 -6.98 3.32
C ILE A 134 -24.34 -6.43 4.09
N GLU A 135 -23.83 -7.20 5.04
CA GLU A 135 -22.58 -6.88 5.71
C GLU A 135 -21.47 -6.88 4.65
N GLU A 136 -20.73 -5.77 4.55
CA GLU A 136 -19.42 -5.81 3.90
C GLU A 136 -18.47 -6.62 4.78
N GLU A 137 -18.55 -7.95 4.61
CA GLU A 137 -17.71 -8.97 5.24
C GLU A 137 -16.25 -8.50 5.16
N THR A 138 -15.69 -8.05 6.29
CA THR A 138 -14.31 -7.53 6.34
C THR A 138 -13.32 -8.70 6.30
N VAL A 139 -13.30 -9.41 5.18
CA VAL A 139 -12.48 -10.60 4.92
C VAL A 139 -11.02 -10.21 5.07
N SER A 140 -10.34 -10.82 6.03
CA SER A 140 -8.90 -10.70 6.19
C SER A 140 -8.19 -11.18 4.92
N ILE A 141 -7.38 -10.30 4.33
CA ILE A 141 -6.77 -10.55 3.01
C ILE A 141 -5.72 -11.65 3.15
N ASN A 142 -6.05 -12.84 2.65
CA ASN A 142 -5.13 -13.97 2.61
C ASN A 142 -4.28 -13.88 1.34
N TYR A 143 -3.11 -13.24 1.45
CA TYR A 143 -2.20 -13.04 0.32
C TYR A 143 -1.76 -14.34 -0.37
N SER A 144 -1.74 -15.49 0.32
CA SER A 144 -1.47 -16.79 -0.30
C SER A 144 -2.59 -17.19 -1.27
N TYR A 145 -3.86 -16.98 -0.89
CA TYR A 145 -5.00 -17.17 -1.78
C TYR A 145 -5.03 -16.15 -2.91
N VAL A 146 -4.73 -14.86 -2.65
CA VAL A 146 -4.59 -13.84 -3.73
C VAL A 146 -3.52 -14.23 -4.75
N LYS A 147 -2.38 -14.76 -4.29
CA LYS A 147 -1.29 -15.27 -5.14
C LYS A 147 -1.73 -16.50 -5.96
N ILE A 148 -2.45 -17.44 -5.36
CA ILE A 148 -3.01 -18.62 -6.07
C ILE A 148 -4.03 -18.19 -7.13
N ILE A 149 -4.95 -17.26 -6.81
CA ILE A 149 -5.94 -16.72 -7.74
C ILE A 149 -5.24 -16.10 -8.97
N ASN A 150 -4.23 -15.24 -8.75
CA ASN A 150 -3.44 -14.66 -9.84
C ASN A 150 -2.65 -15.70 -10.66
N LEU A 151 -2.07 -16.72 -10.02
CA LEU A 151 -1.30 -17.75 -10.72
C LEU A 151 -2.20 -18.77 -11.46
N SER A 152 -3.47 -18.95 -11.04
CA SER A 152 -4.39 -19.91 -11.67
C SER A 152 -4.62 -19.63 -13.16
N SER A 153 -4.63 -18.36 -13.55
CA SER A 153 -4.73 -17.90 -14.95
C SER A 153 -3.64 -18.48 -15.84
N LEU A 154 -2.44 -18.75 -15.29
CA LEU A 154 -1.29 -19.27 -16.04
C LEU A 154 -1.61 -20.59 -16.75
N LEU A 155 -2.37 -21.48 -16.10
CA LEU A 155 -2.78 -22.78 -16.65
C LEU A 155 -3.70 -22.64 -17.88
N PHE A 156 -4.35 -21.49 -18.02
CA PHE A 156 -5.36 -21.21 -19.04
C PHE A 156 -4.98 -20.04 -19.97
N THR A 157 -3.71 -19.61 -19.94
CA THR A 157 -3.15 -18.52 -20.78
C THR A 157 -3.52 -18.64 -22.27
N LEU A 158 -3.61 -19.87 -22.79
CA LEU A 158 -3.92 -20.18 -24.19
C LEU A 158 -5.42 -20.20 -24.51
N LEU A 159 -6.30 -20.12 -23.51
CA LEU A 159 -7.75 -20.24 -23.61
C LEU A 159 -8.40 -18.99 -22.98
N PRO A 160 -8.57 -17.89 -23.75
CA PRO A 160 -8.88 -16.58 -23.18
C PRO A 160 -10.11 -16.50 -22.26
N PRO A 161 -11.23 -17.22 -22.48
CA PRO A 161 -12.34 -17.23 -21.53
C PRO A 161 -11.99 -17.87 -20.18
N LEU A 162 -11.21 -18.96 -20.19
CA LEU A 162 -10.82 -19.69 -18.97
C LEU A 162 -9.79 -18.91 -18.14
N ASN A 163 -8.93 -18.12 -18.82
CA ASN A 163 -7.96 -17.20 -18.22
C ASN A 163 -8.63 -16.14 -17.30
N ILE A 164 -9.91 -15.83 -17.49
CA ILE A 164 -10.72 -14.96 -16.61
C ILE A 164 -11.60 -15.80 -15.66
N LEU A 165 -12.25 -16.84 -16.20
CA LEU A 165 -13.23 -17.64 -15.47
C LEU A 165 -12.64 -18.37 -14.25
N VAL A 166 -11.41 -18.87 -14.33
CA VAL A 166 -10.80 -19.64 -13.23
C VAL A 166 -10.40 -18.75 -12.05
N PRO A 167 -9.71 -17.60 -12.24
CA PRO A 167 -9.52 -16.61 -11.18
C PRO A 167 -10.85 -16.14 -10.55
N LEU A 168 -11.89 -15.95 -11.36
CA LEU A 168 -13.22 -15.53 -10.90
C LEU A 168 -13.92 -16.63 -10.08
N LEU A 169 -13.84 -17.90 -10.48
CA LEU A 169 -14.35 -19.02 -9.70
C LEU A 169 -13.62 -19.14 -8.35
N LEU A 170 -12.29 -19.00 -8.34
CA LEU A 170 -11.48 -19.06 -7.13
C LEU A 170 -11.71 -17.87 -6.17
N MET A 171 -12.04 -16.68 -6.68
CA MET A 171 -12.48 -15.54 -5.87
C MET A 171 -13.69 -15.91 -4.99
N PHE A 172 -14.66 -16.65 -5.54
CA PHE A 172 -15.83 -17.10 -4.79
C PHE A 172 -15.52 -18.27 -3.86
N THR A 173 -14.83 -19.32 -4.32
CA THR A 173 -14.56 -20.50 -3.47
C THR A 173 -13.60 -20.22 -2.31
N MET A 174 -12.61 -19.33 -2.50
CA MET A 174 -11.70 -18.88 -1.43
C MET A 174 -12.24 -17.70 -0.62
N LYS A 175 -13.47 -17.23 -0.91
CA LYS A 175 -14.12 -16.03 -0.33
C LYS A 175 -13.31 -14.71 -0.41
N GLN A 176 -12.26 -14.64 -1.23
CA GLN A 176 -11.37 -13.47 -1.30
C GLN A 176 -11.94 -12.35 -2.18
N LYS A 177 -13.06 -11.73 -1.77
CA LYS A 177 -13.76 -10.67 -2.53
C LYS A 177 -13.07 -9.28 -2.53
N ASN A 178 -11.81 -9.21 -2.10
CA ASN A 178 -11.06 -7.96 -1.89
C ASN A 178 -10.64 -7.26 -3.21
N ASN A 179 -10.26 -5.97 -3.10
CA ASN A 179 -9.90 -5.12 -4.24
C ASN A 179 -8.70 -5.67 -5.06
N LEU A 180 -7.72 -6.34 -4.43
CA LEU A 180 -6.58 -6.91 -5.16
C LEU A 180 -7.05 -8.04 -6.10
N VAL A 181 -7.93 -8.93 -5.64
CA VAL A 181 -8.50 -10.01 -6.48
C VAL A 181 -9.36 -9.44 -7.60
N ARG A 182 -10.23 -8.47 -7.29
CA ARG A 182 -11.04 -7.75 -8.28
C ARG A 182 -10.18 -7.08 -9.37
N GLN A 183 -9.05 -6.48 -9.00
CA GLN A 183 -8.09 -5.91 -9.94
C GLN A 183 -7.32 -6.96 -10.75
N ILE A 184 -6.94 -8.10 -10.17
CA ILE A 184 -6.33 -9.23 -10.93
C ILE A 184 -7.26 -9.66 -12.08
N ILE A 185 -8.54 -9.89 -11.78
CA ILE A 185 -9.55 -10.30 -12.78
C ILE A 185 -9.76 -9.16 -13.79
N SER A 186 -9.80 -7.90 -13.35
CA SER A 186 -9.94 -6.73 -14.22
C SER A 186 -8.76 -6.57 -15.20
N VAL A 187 -7.52 -6.82 -14.76
CA VAL A 187 -6.33 -6.84 -15.64
C VAL A 187 -6.42 -7.96 -16.67
N GLN A 188 -6.90 -9.15 -16.28
CA GLN A 188 -7.10 -10.26 -17.23
C GLN A 188 -8.21 -9.98 -18.25
N MET A 189 -9.26 -9.24 -17.87
CA MET A 189 -10.29 -8.78 -18.80
C MET A 189 -9.75 -7.74 -19.80
N ILE A 190 -9.01 -6.72 -19.34
CA ILE A 190 -8.37 -5.75 -20.25
C ILE A 190 -7.41 -6.47 -21.22
N TRP A 191 -6.54 -7.34 -20.70
CA TRP A 191 -5.59 -8.06 -21.56
C TRP A 191 -6.28 -8.95 -22.59
N THR A 192 -7.33 -9.68 -22.18
CA THR A 192 -8.11 -10.54 -23.06
C THR A 192 -8.83 -9.78 -24.19
N VAL A 193 -9.25 -8.52 -23.95
CA VAL A 193 -9.82 -7.65 -24.99
C VAL A 193 -8.74 -7.01 -25.87
N MET A 194 -7.61 -6.60 -25.29
CA MET A 194 -6.52 -5.94 -26.02
C MET A 194 -5.74 -6.89 -26.94
N ALA A 195 -5.51 -8.13 -26.51
CA ALA A 195 -4.75 -9.13 -27.28
C ALA A 195 -5.29 -9.37 -28.71
N PRO A 196 -6.60 -9.65 -28.95
CA PRO A 196 -7.13 -9.81 -30.30
C PRO A 196 -7.11 -8.52 -31.12
N VAL A 197 -7.25 -7.34 -30.50
CA VAL A 197 -7.13 -6.04 -31.19
C VAL A 197 -5.71 -5.83 -31.71
N ILE A 198 -4.69 -6.11 -30.88
CA ILE A 198 -3.27 -6.06 -31.25
C ILE A 198 -2.97 -7.09 -32.36
N PHE A 199 -3.51 -8.31 -32.26
CA PHE A 199 -3.33 -9.35 -33.27
C PHE A 199 -3.93 -8.95 -34.64
N MET A 200 -5.17 -8.44 -34.65
CA MET A 200 -5.81 -7.95 -35.88
C MET A 200 -5.04 -6.78 -36.50
N LEU A 201 -4.61 -5.80 -35.70
CA LEU A 201 -3.79 -4.69 -36.17
C LEU A 201 -2.48 -5.18 -36.79
N GLY A 202 -1.82 -6.17 -36.18
CA GLY A 202 -0.63 -6.81 -36.72
C GLY A 202 -0.84 -7.48 -38.08
N ILE A 203 -2.00 -8.11 -38.30
CA ILE A 203 -2.38 -8.68 -39.61
C ILE A 203 -2.58 -7.58 -40.65
N PHE A 204 -3.28 -6.48 -40.31
CA PHE A 204 -3.52 -5.36 -41.24
C PHE A 204 -2.23 -4.70 -41.75
N LEU A 205 -1.17 -4.65 -40.93
CA LEU A 205 0.12 -4.06 -41.30
C LEU A 205 0.95 -4.92 -42.27
N LYS A 206 0.60 -6.21 -42.47
CA LYS A 206 1.21 -7.11 -43.48
C LYS A 206 2.76 -7.24 -43.43
N LEU A 207 3.35 -7.25 -42.23
CA LEU A 207 4.82 -7.37 -42.00
C LEU A 207 5.50 -8.68 -42.47
N GLY A 208 4.84 -9.51 -43.28
CA GLY A 208 5.39 -10.75 -43.85
C GLY A 208 5.03 -12.02 -43.07
N LYS A 209 5.21 -13.18 -43.72
CA LYS A 209 4.68 -14.47 -43.22
C LYS A 209 5.23 -14.91 -41.86
N GLN A 210 6.48 -14.54 -41.53
CA GLN A 210 7.12 -14.89 -40.26
C GLN A 210 6.65 -14.01 -39.09
N PHE A 211 6.03 -12.86 -39.35
CA PHE A 211 5.61 -11.92 -38.30
C PHE A 211 4.44 -12.49 -37.47
N THR A 212 3.46 -13.13 -38.10
CA THR A 212 2.26 -13.65 -37.41
C THR A 212 2.56 -14.64 -36.28
N PRO A 213 3.38 -15.70 -36.45
CA PRO A 213 3.72 -16.59 -35.34
C PRO A 213 4.57 -15.90 -34.26
N ILE A 214 5.48 -14.99 -34.63
CA ILE A 214 6.26 -14.21 -33.66
C ILE A 214 5.35 -13.32 -32.81
N LEU A 215 4.39 -12.63 -33.42
CA LEU A 215 3.39 -11.80 -32.73
C LEU A 215 2.52 -12.64 -31.79
N MET A 216 2.08 -13.82 -32.22
CA MET A 216 1.30 -14.74 -31.37
C MET A 216 2.10 -15.19 -30.13
N ILE A 217 3.38 -15.56 -30.31
CA ILE A 217 4.27 -15.93 -29.20
C ILE A 217 4.48 -14.74 -28.26
N LEU A 218 4.69 -13.53 -28.79
CA LEU A 218 4.88 -12.31 -28.01
C LEU A 218 3.65 -11.97 -27.16
N ILE A 219 2.44 -12.08 -27.72
CA ILE A 219 1.17 -11.88 -27.00
C ILE A 219 1.03 -12.89 -25.84
N VAL A 220 1.33 -14.16 -26.06
CA VAL A 220 1.28 -15.19 -25.00
C VAL A 220 2.32 -14.90 -23.91
N LEU A 221 3.57 -14.61 -24.29
CA LEU A 221 4.64 -14.29 -23.34
C LEU A 221 4.34 -13.01 -22.53
N SER A 222 3.68 -12.02 -23.13
CA SER A 222 3.28 -10.79 -22.44
C SER A 222 2.20 -11.05 -21.38
N ASN A 223 1.23 -11.94 -21.65
CA ASN A 223 0.26 -12.39 -20.64
C ASN A 223 0.97 -13.09 -19.45
N VAL A 224 1.86 -14.05 -19.76
CA VAL A 224 2.66 -14.75 -18.74
C VAL A 224 3.50 -13.77 -17.92
N PHE A 225 4.11 -12.77 -18.55
CA PHE A 225 4.88 -11.74 -17.86
C PHE A 225 4.01 -10.91 -16.91
N ILE A 226 2.80 -10.49 -17.31
CA ILE A 226 1.85 -9.76 -16.46
C ILE A 226 1.49 -10.60 -15.23
N ILE A 227 1.13 -11.88 -15.43
CA ILE A 227 0.78 -12.83 -14.37
C ILE A 227 1.94 -13.00 -13.38
N LEU A 228 3.15 -13.30 -13.87
CA LEU A 228 4.32 -13.55 -13.03
C LEU A 228 4.83 -12.29 -12.33
N ARG A 229 4.77 -11.12 -12.99
CA ARG A 229 5.18 -9.84 -12.38
C ARG A 229 4.24 -9.44 -11.25
N ASN A 230 2.93 -9.64 -11.40
CA ASN A 230 1.96 -9.47 -10.32
C ASN A 230 2.18 -10.50 -9.20
N ALA A 231 2.39 -11.78 -9.52
CA ALA A 231 2.67 -12.80 -8.49
C ALA A 231 3.88 -12.45 -7.62
N SER A 232 4.96 -11.93 -8.22
CA SER A 232 6.18 -11.49 -7.52
C SER A 232 5.97 -10.22 -6.67
N GLU A 233 5.10 -9.31 -7.11
CA GLU A 233 4.78 -8.08 -6.36
C GLU A 233 3.84 -8.34 -5.18
N ILE A 234 2.85 -9.24 -5.36
CA ILE A 234 1.97 -9.73 -4.28
C ILE A 234 2.80 -10.41 -3.20
N ASP A 235 3.83 -11.18 -3.60
CA ASP A 235 4.69 -11.91 -2.67
C ASP A 235 5.55 -10.98 -1.82
N ARG A 236 6.26 -10.05 -2.46
CA ARG A 236 7.20 -9.12 -1.80
C ARG A 236 6.51 -7.97 -1.08
N ASN A 237 5.62 -7.28 -1.78
CA ASN A 237 5.12 -5.94 -1.41
C ASN A 237 3.62 -5.92 -1.14
N LYS A 238 2.96 -7.08 -1.09
CA LYS A 238 1.53 -7.28 -0.76
C LYS A 238 0.56 -6.46 -1.62
N LYS A 239 0.98 -6.10 -2.84
CA LYS A 239 0.25 -5.25 -3.80
C LYS A 239 0.41 -5.78 -5.22
N LEU A 240 -0.40 -5.28 -6.16
CA LEU A 240 -0.20 -5.55 -7.59
C LEU A 240 0.87 -4.62 -8.18
N TYR A 241 1.54 -5.08 -9.23
CA TYR A 241 2.42 -4.23 -10.04
C TYR A 241 1.60 -3.56 -11.15
N PHE A 242 0.88 -4.38 -11.92
CA PHE A 242 -0.19 -3.95 -12.80
C PHE A 242 -1.47 -3.81 -11.97
N CYS A 243 -1.69 -2.62 -11.43
CA CYS A 243 -2.92 -2.21 -10.74
C CYS A 243 -3.78 -1.32 -11.66
N LEU A 244 -5.06 -1.23 -11.34
CA LEU A 244 -6.02 -0.37 -12.05
C LEU A 244 -6.66 0.61 -11.06
N LYS A 245 -6.99 1.82 -11.52
CA LYS A 245 -7.68 2.83 -10.68
C LYS A 245 -9.15 2.48 -10.39
N PHE A 246 -9.68 1.45 -11.04
CA PHE A 246 -11.05 0.95 -10.93
C PHE A 246 -11.03 -0.58 -10.99
N SER A 247 -12.12 -1.21 -10.53
CA SER A 247 -12.46 -2.60 -10.88
C SER A 247 -13.60 -2.58 -11.91
N MET A 248 -13.68 -3.62 -12.74
CA MET A 248 -14.85 -3.88 -13.60
C MET A 248 -15.86 -4.87 -12.97
N ILE A 249 -15.53 -5.43 -11.80
CA ILE A 249 -16.36 -6.35 -10.99
C ILE A 249 -16.35 -5.92 -9.52
#